data_AF-S3BQ80-F1
#
_entry.id   AF-S3BQ80-F1
#
_cell.length_a   1.000
_cell.length_b   1.000
_cell.length_c   1.000
_cell.angle_alpha   90.00
_cell.angle_beta   90.00
_cell.angle_gamma   90.00
#
_symmetry.space_group_name_H-M   'P 1'
#
loop_
_entity.id
_entity.type
_entity.pdbx_description
1 polymer ?
#
loop_
_entity_poly.entity_id
_entity_poly.type
_entity_poly.pdbx_seq_one_letter_code
_entity_poly.pdbx_strand_id
1 'polypeptide(L)'
;MSSPSTSASSDGSYEPEVDPSTYYDKLLQQQPVRHKDYRLFRLGLNNVYIYTKDIADCPIHVLALLSTVGAFRFSPQPSPADVVADEQIADLAVQPFPEVFVQDIICKRLLPPLAAVLHRSDRVPMLESNVPSSKPAANCGHTVSTPAPDVLYGYSLERAFRGQDAVHVGGRALADDADMVYPFFLIEFTNECDDMWVATNECLGGTATCVNIIEQLKCRLWDKIPHDEDEIHNTAVCSLTISPTTALFYITWRTWEDTTYTKLIATYPLQDAAHWLCLRQVIQSVLG
;
A
#
# COMPACT_ATOMS: atom_id res chain seq x y z
N MET A 1 71.94 39.02 -20.44
CA MET A 1 70.86 38.71 -19.46
C MET A 1 69.53 38.91 -20.16
N SER A 2 68.97 37.84 -20.72
CA SER A 2 67.59 37.79 -21.21
C SER A 2 67.17 36.33 -21.17
N SER A 3 66.32 36.01 -20.19
CA SER A 3 65.77 34.67 -19.95
C SER A 3 64.68 34.35 -20.97
N PRO A 4 64.52 33.08 -21.39
CA PRO A 4 63.36 32.66 -22.15
C PRO A 4 62.17 32.39 -21.20
N SER A 5 61.00 32.86 -21.61
CA SER A 5 59.70 32.63 -21.00
C SER A 5 59.21 31.20 -21.25
N THR A 6 59.10 30.39 -20.21
CA THR A 6 58.36 29.12 -20.21
C THR A 6 56.91 29.38 -19.78
N SER A 7 55.96 29.19 -20.70
CA SER A 7 54.53 29.08 -20.41
C SER A 7 54.23 27.66 -19.90
N ALA A 8 53.95 27.54 -18.60
CA ALA A 8 53.42 26.31 -18.01
C ALA A 8 51.90 26.29 -18.17
N SER A 9 51.40 25.29 -18.89
CA SER A 9 49.98 24.92 -18.95
C SER A 9 49.57 24.28 -17.63
N SER A 10 48.75 24.96 -16.83
CA SER A 10 48.02 24.34 -15.73
C SER A 10 46.73 23.75 -16.30
N ASP A 11 46.76 22.46 -16.59
CA ASP A 11 45.58 21.66 -16.89
C ASP A 11 44.84 21.41 -15.58
N GLY A 12 44.02 22.38 -15.18
CA GLY A 12 43.12 22.27 -14.05
C GLY A 12 41.87 21.54 -14.48
N SER A 13 41.85 20.22 -14.29
CA SER A 13 40.62 19.42 -14.38
C SER A 13 39.64 19.90 -13.31
N TYR A 14 38.74 20.80 -13.72
CA TYR A 14 37.57 21.18 -12.96
C TYR A 14 36.62 19.98 -12.98
N GLU A 15 36.66 19.13 -11.94
CA GLU A 15 35.53 18.25 -11.67
C GLU A 15 34.34 19.16 -11.33
N PRO A 16 33.23 19.09 -12.08
CA PRO A 16 32.07 19.90 -11.74
C PRO A 16 31.58 19.45 -10.36
N GLU A 17 31.59 20.37 -9.39
CA GLU A 17 30.85 20.23 -8.14
C GLU A 17 29.40 19.93 -8.53
N VAL A 18 29.00 18.67 -8.38
CA VAL A 18 27.60 18.28 -8.53
C VAL A 18 26.88 18.94 -7.35
N ASP A 19 26.07 19.96 -7.65
CA ASP A 19 25.24 20.61 -6.65
C ASP A 19 24.44 19.51 -5.92
N PRO A 20 24.61 19.37 -4.59
CA PRO A 20 23.91 18.38 -3.79
C PRO A 20 22.41 18.37 -4.07
N SER A 21 21.81 19.53 -4.34
CA SER A 21 20.37 19.66 -4.66
C SER A 21 19.98 18.85 -5.90
N THR A 22 20.75 18.91 -6.98
CA THR A 22 20.54 18.10 -8.19
C THR A 22 20.78 16.60 -8.00
N TYR A 23 21.63 16.21 -7.05
CA TYR A 23 21.80 14.79 -6.68
C TYR A 23 20.61 14.29 -5.87
N TYR A 24 20.12 15.09 -4.91
CA TYR A 24 18.92 14.81 -4.12
C TYR A 24 17.66 14.68 -5.00
N ASP A 25 17.48 15.58 -5.97
CA ASP A 25 16.34 15.53 -6.89
C ASP A 25 16.36 14.31 -7.80
N LYS A 26 17.54 13.88 -8.26
CA LYS A 26 17.68 12.66 -9.07
C LYS A 26 17.39 11.38 -8.27
N LEU A 27 17.80 11.31 -7.01
CA LEU A 27 17.53 10.16 -6.14
C LEU A 27 16.03 10.05 -5.80
N LEU A 28 15.38 11.20 -5.56
CA LEU A 28 13.93 11.32 -5.37
C LEU A 28 13.10 10.97 -6.61
N GLN A 29 13.73 10.93 -7.79
CA GLN A 29 13.07 10.58 -9.06
C GLN A 29 13.21 9.09 -9.42
N GLN A 30 14.31 8.43 -9.01
CA GLN A 30 14.58 7.04 -9.45
C GLN A 30 13.89 5.97 -8.58
N GLN A 31 13.92 6.12 -7.25
CA GLN A 31 13.24 5.21 -6.32
C GLN A 31 12.69 6.00 -5.11
N PRO A 32 11.66 6.84 -5.34
CA PRO A 32 11.16 7.78 -4.34
C PRO A 32 10.83 7.11 -3.00
N VAL A 33 10.20 5.94 -3.03
CA VAL A 33 9.77 5.17 -1.84
C VAL A 33 10.92 4.72 -0.94
N ARG A 34 12.15 4.64 -1.46
CA ARG A 34 13.36 4.31 -0.68
C ARG A 34 13.98 5.52 0.00
N HIS A 35 13.64 6.73 -0.44
CA HIS A 35 14.23 7.94 0.10
C HIS A 35 13.74 8.15 1.55
N LYS A 36 14.66 8.46 2.47
CA LYS A 36 14.35 8.71 3.89
C LYS A 36 13.26 9.77 4.09
N ASP A 37 13.24 10.79 3.21
CA ASP A 37 12.31 11.91 3.28
C ASP A 37 11.01 11.68 2.48
N TYR A 38 10.79 10.47 1.95
CA TYR A 38 9.58 10.12 1.20
C TYR A 38 8.31 10.46 1.97
N ARG A 39 8.23 10.04 3.24
CA ARG A 39 7.07 10.30 4.09
C ARG A 39 6.83 11.80 4.31
N LEU A 40 7.87 12.62 4.32
CA LEU A 40 7.74 14.06 4.52
C LEU A 40 7.30 14.77 3.23
N PHE A 41 8.05 14.57 2.14
CA PHE A 41 7.88 15.37 0.92
C PHE A 41 6.88 14.76 -0.07
N ARG A 42 6.65 13.45 -0.05
CA ARG A 42 5.74 12.77 -0.99
C ARG A 42 4.42 12.43 -0.34
N LEU A 43 4.43 11.91 0.89
CA LEU A 43 3.19 11.62 1.61
C LEU A 43 2.65 12.85 2.35
N GLY A 44 3.49 13.49 3.17
CA GLY A 44 3.07 14.61 4.03
C GLY A 44 2.63 15.85 3.28
N LEU A 45 3.23 16.16 2.12
CA LEU A 45 2.76 17.24 1.24
C LEU A 45 1.45 16.90 0.51
N ASN A 46 1.06 15.63 0.49
CA ASN A 46 -0.21 15.16 -0.07
C ASN A 46 -1.22 14.73 1.01
N ASN A 47 -1.08 15.28 2.23
CA ASN A 47 -1.94 15.02 3.39
C ASN A 47 -2.04 13.54 3.82
N VAL A 48 -1.00 12.73 3.56
CA VAL A 48 -0.93 11.33 3.98
C VAL A 48 0.04 11.20 5.15
N TYR A 49 -0.44 10.69 6.30
CA TYR A 49 0.35 10.59 7.52
C TYR A 49 0.18 9.25 8.24
N ILE A 50 1.17 8.90 9.05
CA ILE A 50 1.05 7.80 10.02
C ILE A 50 0.35 8.35 11.26
N TYR A 51 -0.66 7.63 11.74
CA TYR A 51 -1.38 7.93 12.96
C TYR A 51 -0.66 7.31 14.16
N THR A 52 -0.19 8.17 15.07
CA THR A 52 0.67 7.78 16.19
C THR A 52 -0.08 7.57 17.50
N LYS A 53 -1.34 8.01 17.61
CA LYS A 53 -2.15 7.81 18.84
C LYS A 53 -2.63 6.37 18.97
N ASP A 54 -3.23 6.04 20.09
CA ASP A 54 -3.69 4.68 20.39
C ASP A 54 -4.85 4.25 19.48
N ILE A 55 -5.03 2.94 19.32
CA ILE A 55 -6.12 2.38 18.50
C ILE A 55 -7.48 2.83 19.07
N ALA A 56 -7.59 2.98 20.39
CA ALA A 56 -8.81 3.48 21.05
C ALA A 56 -9.21 4.90 20.62
N ASP A 57 -8.28 5.69 20.07
CA ASP A 57 -8.53 7.03 19.56
C ASP A 57 -8.92 7.06 18.07
N CYS A 58 -8.97 5.90 17.41
CA CYS A 58 -9.44 5.80 16.03
C CYS A 58 -10.93 6.18 15.93
N PRO A 59 -11.38 6.73 14.78
CA PRO A 59 -12.80 7.00 14.56
C PRO A 59 -13.68 5.75 14.72
N ILE A 60 -14.94 5.96 15.13
CA ILE A 60 -15.89 4.88 15.41
C ILE A 60 -16.05 3.92 14.22
N HIS A 61 -16.14 4.43 12.99
CA HIS A 61 -16.26 3.59 11.79
C HIS A 61 -15.02 2.69 11.57
N VAL A 62 -13.82 3.16 11.91
CA VAL A 62 -12.59 2.38 11.85
C VAL A 62 -12.62 1.29 12.92
N LEU A 63 -13.02 1.62 14.14
CA LEU A 63 -13.15 0.66 15.25
C LEU A 63 -14.20 -0.43 14.95
N ALA A 64 -15.32 -0.06 14.33
CA ALA A 64 -16.35 -1.00 13.90
C ALA A 64 -15.83 -1.95 12.81
N LEU A 65 -15.07 -1.44 11.83
CA LEU A 65 -14.42 -2.27 10.83
C LEU A 65 -13.40 -3.23 11.47
N LEU A 66 -12.53 -2.74 12.36
CA LEU A 66 -11.54 -3.58 13.06
C LEU A 66 -12.20 -4.66 13.92
N SER A 67 -13.32 -4.35 14.56
CA SER A 67 -14.10 -5.33 15.32
C SER A 67 -14.67 -6.42 14.39
N THR A 68 -15.07 -6.06 13.17
CA THR A 68 -15.55 -7.01 12.16
C THR A 68 -14.41 -7.87 11.62
N VAL A 69 -13.25 -7.27 11.34
CA VAL A 69 -12.05 -7.97 10.85
C VAL A 69 -11.50 -8.93 11.90
N GLY A 70 -11.50 -8.52 13.18
CA GLY A 70 -11.06 -9.34 14.30
C GLY A 70 -12.07 -10.40 14.75
N ALA A 71 -13.28 -10.42 14.16
CA ALA A 71 -14.30 -11.38 14.55
C ALA A 71 -13.90 -12.82 14.20
N PHE A 72 -14.32 -13.76 15.05
CA PHE A 72 -14.09 -15.19 14.81
C PHE A 72 -14.85 -15.69 13.57
N ARG A 73 -14.18 -16.50 12.74
CA ARG A 73 -14.74 -17.11 11.52
C ARG A 73 -14.63 -18.64 11.61
N PHE A 74 -15.68 -19.34 11.17
CA PHE A 74 -15.75 -20.82 11.14
C PHE A 74 -15.12 -21.45 9.89
N SER A 75 -14.20 -20.77 9.23
CA SER A 75 -13.49 -21.32 8.07
C SER A 75 -12.60 -22.49 8.50
N PRO A 76 -12.43 -23.54 7.68
CA PRO A 76 -11.46 -24.58 7.95
C PRO A 76 -10.05 -23.98 8.10
N GLN A 77 -9.45 -24.15 9.27
CA GLN A 77 -8.10 -23.71 9.57
C GLN A 77 -7.15 -24.91 9.60
N PRO A 78 -5.90 -24.75 9.14
CA PRO A 78 -4.86 -25.73 9.45
C PRO A 78 -4.68 -25.80 10.97
N SER A 79 -4.27 -26.96 11.49
CA SER A 79 -3.91 -27.05 12.89
C SER A 79 -2.58 -26.34 13.15
N PRO A 80 -2.30 -25.90 14.40
CA PRO A 80 -0.98 -25.36 14.73
C PRO A 80 0.17 -26.34 14.41
N ALA A 81 -0.08 -27.65 14.52
CA ALA A 81 0.89 -28.67 14.17
C ALA A 81 1.19 -28.70 12.67
N ASP A 82 0.18 -28.49 11.82
CA ASP A 82 0.36 -28.43 10.36
C ASP A 82 1.22 -27.21 9.97
N VAL A 83 1.02 -26.07 10.64
CA VAL A 83 1.83 -24.86 10.40
C VAL A 83 3.28 -25.09 10.81
N VAL A 84 3.52 -25.70 11.98
CA VAL A 84 4.88 -26.01 12.46
C VAL A 84 5.58 -27.04 11.57
N ALA A 85 4.83 -27.97 10.97
CA ALA A 85 5.37 -28.99 10.09
C ALA A 85 5.60 -28.50 8.64
N ASP A 86 5.18 -27.28 8.28
CA ASP A 86 5.37 -26.75 6.93
C ASP A 86 6.80 -26.27 6.73
N GLU A 87 7.61 -27.11 6.10
CA GLU A 87 9.03 -26.84 5.82
C GLU A 87 9.24 -25.54 5.05
N GLN A 88 8.33 -25.15 4.15
CA GLN A 88 8.50 -23.90 3.40
C GLN A 88 8.26 -22.67 4.25
N ILE A 89 7.36 -22.75 5.26
CA ILE A 89 7.20 -21.65 6.23
C ILE A 89 8.46 -21.55 7.08
N ALA A 90 8.96 -22.69 7.58
CA ALA A 90 10.19 -22.72 8.38
C ALA A 90 11.41 -22.20 7.59
N ASP A 91 11.52 -22.57 6.31
CA ASP A 91 12.61 -22.14 5.42
C ASP A 91 12.67 -20.62 5.26
N LEU A 92 11.52 -19.92 5.28
CA LEU A 92 11.47 -18.44 5.15
C LEU A 92 12.29 -17.71 6.22
N ALA A 93 12.58 -18.33 7.38
CA ALA A 93 13.37 -17.70 8.44
C ALA A 93 14.86 -18.06 8.42
N VAL A 94 15.28 -18.99 7.56
CA VAL A 94 16.64 -19.52 7.56
C VAL A 94 17.36 -19.37 6.23
N GLN A 95 16.62 -19.12 5.15
CA GLN A 95 17.17 -18.98 3.81
C GLN A 95 16.77 -17.63 3.18
N PRO A 96 17.72 -16.97 2.49
CA PRO A 96 17.38 -15.78 1.72
C PRO A 96 16.58 -16.21 0.48
N PHE A 97 15.32 -15.79 0.42
CA PHE A 97 14.46 -15.99 -0.76
C PHE A 97 14.29 -14.68 -1.53
N PRO A 98 14.28 -14.73 -2.88
CA PRO A 98 13.78 -13.61 -3.67
C PRO A 98 12.33 -13.30 -3.31
N GLU A 99 11.93 -12.03 -3.41
CA GLU A 99 10.58 -11.56 -3.05
C GLU A 99 9.46 -12.35 -3.73
N VAL A 100 9.62 -12.71 -5.01
CA VAL A 100 8.62 -13.51 -5.75
C VAL A 100 8.37 -14.89 -5.11
N PHE A 101 9.38 -15.50 -4.49
CA PHE A 101 9.22 -16.77 -3.78
C PHE A 101 8.49 -16.58 -2.46
N VAL A 102 8.78 -15.48 -1.73
CA VAL A 102 8.04 -15.10 -0.52
C VAL A 102 6.57 -14.89 -0.86
N GLN A 103 6.29 -14.13 -1.90
CA GLN A 103 4.94 -13.88 -2.40
C GLN A 103 4.22 -15.18 -2.74
N ASP A 104 4.83 -16.11 -3.49
CA ASP A 104 4.20 -17.38 -3.85
C ASP A 104 3.85 -18.24 -2.62
N ILE A 105 4.81 -18.41 -1.70
CA ILE A 105 4.63 -19.19 -0.47
C ILE A 105 3.49 -18.62 0.36
N ILE A 106 3.49 -17.31 0.58
CA ILE A 106 2.50 -16.62 1.41
C ILE A 106 1.14 -16.61 0.72
N CYS A 107 1.07 -16.26 -0.57
CA CYS A 107 -0.19 -16.21 -1.31
C CYS A 107 -0.88 -17.57 -1.30
N LYS A 108 -0.14 -18.65 -1.56
CA LYS A 108 -0.67 -20.02 -1.62
C LYS A 108 -1.27 -20.49 -0.30
N ARG A 109 -0.77 -19.98 0.84
CA ARG A 109 -1.15 -20.46 2.19
C ARG A 109 -2.08 -19.53 2.94
N LEU A 110 -2.01 -18.23 2.70
CA LEU A 110 -2.82 -17.25 3.42
C LEU A 110 -4.03 -16.79 2.64
N LEU A 111 -3.95 -16.69 1.31
CA LEU A 111 -5.03 -16.10 0.52
C LEU A 111 -6.11 -17.16 0.24
N PRO A 112 -7.39 -16.86 0.52
CA PRO A 112 -8.49 -17.74 0.17
C PRO A 112 -8.71 -17.77 -1.36
N PRO A 113 -9.41 -18.79 -1.88
CA PRO A 113 -9.92 -18.76 -3.25
C PRO A 113 -10.79 -17.52 -3.49
N LEU A 114 -10.68 -16.92 -4.67
CA LEU A 114 -11.46 -15.74 -5.02
C LEU A 114 -12.96 -16.05 -5.08
N ALA A 115 -13.75 -15.28 -4.31
CA ALA A 115 -15.20 -15.29 -4.44
C ALA A 115 -15.65 -14.73 -5.80
N ALA A 116 -16.89 -15.03 -6.18
CA ALA A 116 -17.39 -14.77 -7.53
C ALA A 116 -17.56 -13.28 -7.92
N VAL A 117 -17.36 -12.32 -7.01
CA VAL A 117 -17.41 -10.88 -7.34
C VAL A 117 -16.08 -10.17 -7.06
N LEU A 118 -15.19 -10.83 -6.31
CA LEU A 118 -13.89 -10.29 -5.98
C LEU A 118 -13.00 -10.28 -7.21
N HIS A 119 -12.19 -9.24 -7.30
CA HIS A 119 -11.14 -9.08 -8.30
C HIS A 119 -9.80 -8.92 -7.59
N ARG A 120 -8.76 -9.54 -8.17
CA ARG A 120 -7.38 -9.43 -7.72
C ARG A 120 -6.52 -9.01 -8.90
N SER A 121 -5.74 -7.96 -8.67
CA SER A 121 -4.68 -7.51 -9.58
C SER A 121 -3.33 -7.74 -8.91
N ASP A 122 -2.36 -8.23 -9.66
CA ASP A 122 -1.00 -8.49 -9.18
C ASP A 122 -0.02 -7.59 -9.94
N ARG A 123 0.66 -6.67 -9.24
CA ARG A 123 1.64 -5.72 -9.81
C ARG A 123 1.11 -4.88 -10.99
N VAL A 124 -0.19 -4.60 -10.98
CA VAL A 124 -0.81 -3.68 -11.95
C VAL A 124 -0.72 -2.27 -11.38
N PRO A 125 -0.11 -1.31 -12.11
CA PRO A 125 -0.10 0.08 -11.67
C PRO A 125 -1.52 0.63 -11.49
N MET A 126 -1.73 1.33 -10.38
CA MET A 126 -2.97 2.06 -10.16
C MET A 126 -3.04 3.27 -11.10
N LEU A 127 -4.25 3.68 -11.47
CA LEU A 127 -4.46 4.83 -12.35
C LEU A 127 -3.89 6.11 -11.72
N GLU A 128 -2.95 6.75 -12.42
CA GLU A 128 -2.28 7.98 -11.95
C GLU A 128 -3.26 9.10 -11.60
N SER A 129 -4.40 9.17 -12.32
CA SER A 129 -5.46 10.15 -12.05
C SER A 129 -6.08 10.04 -10.66
N ASN A 130 -5.86 8.92 -9.96
CA ASN A 130 -6.38 8.65 -8.62
C ASN A 130 -5.33 8.80 -7.52
N VAL A 131 -4.06 8.99 -7.89
CA VAL A 131 -2.98 9.18 -6.93
C VAL A 131 -3.15 10.55 -6.25
N PRO A 132 -3.09 10.63 -4.90
CA PRO A 132 -3.27 11.88 -4.18
C PRO A 132 -2.30 12.97 -4.64
N SER A 133 -2.85 14.15 -4.95
CA SER A 133 -2.08 15.35 -5.29
C SER A 133 -2.70 16.60 -4.67
N SER A 134 -2.05 17.19 -3.66
CA SER A 134 -2.64 18.29 -2.87
C SER A 134 -2.30 19.70 -3.38
N LYS A 135 -1.76 19.87 -4.61
CA LYS A 135 -1.46 21.21 -5.15
C LYS A 135 -1.72 21.35 -6.65
N PRO A 136 -2.49 22.37 -7.09
CA PRO A 136 -2.52 22.83 -8.48
C PRO A 136 -1.30 23.71 -8.86
N ALA A 137 -0.34 23.90 -7.95
CA ALA A 137 0.91 24.60 -8.25
C ALA A 137 1.83 23.68 -9.06
N ALA A 138 1.69 23.77 -10.38
CA ALA A 138 2.58 23.31 -11.44
C ALA A 138 3.88 22.62 -10.98
N ASN A 139 4.04 21.34 -11.38
CA ASN A 139 5.33 20.70 -11.59
C ASN A 139 6.33 20.68 -10.41
N CYS A 140 5.88 20.75 -9.15
CA CYS A 140 6.81 20.62 -8.03
C CYS A 140 7.38 19.20 -7.84
N GLY A 141 6.94 18.23 -8.65
CA GLY A 141 7.53 16.89 -8.64
C GLY A 141 7.44 16.19 -7.29
N HIS A 142 6.43 16.51 -6.47
CA HIS A 142 6.21 15.97 -5.13
C HIS A 142 4.94 15.10 -5.02
N THR A 143 4.42 14.61 -6.14
CA THR A 143 3.30 13.65 -6.15
C THR A 143 3.69 12.37 -5.43
N VAL A 144 2.72 11.71 -4.78
CA VAL A 144 2.88 10.33 -4.33
C VAL A 144 3.29 9.48 -5.55
N SER A 145 4.20 8.53 -5.36
CA SER A 145 4.60 7.61 -6.45
C SER A 145 3.38 6.82 -6.91
N THR A 146 3.18 6.65 -8.22
CA THR A 146 2.10 5.80 -8.73
C THR A 146 2.25 4.38 -8.20
N PRO A 147 1.34 3.92 -7.32
CA PRO A 147 1.49 2.60 -6.70
C PRO A 147 1.27 1.49 -7.72
N ALA A 148 1.99 0.39 -7.57
CA ALA A 148 1.76 -0.84 -8.32
C ALA A 148 1.82 -2.02 -7.33
N PRO A 149 0.79 -2.20 -6.49
CA PRO A 149 0.85 -3.14 -5.38
C PRO A 149 1.12 -4.57 -5.84
N ASP A 150 1.90 -5.33 -5.06
CA ASP A 150 2.13 -6.74 -5.39
C ASP A 150 0.85 -7.54 -5.47
N VAL A 151 -0.11 -7.24 -4.59
CA VAL A 151 -1.47 -7.76 -4.62
C VAL A 151 -2.45 -6.66 -4.24
N LEU A 152 -3.45 -6.43 -5.08
CA LEU A 152 -4.57 -5.51 -4.83
C LEU A 152 -5.89 -6.27 -4.96
N TYR A 153 -6.78 -6.07 -3.99
CA TYR A 153 -8.14 -6.61 -3.97
C TYR A 153 -9.18 -5.51 -4.02
N GLY A 154 -10.19 -5.77 -4.83
CA GLY A 154 -11.39 -4.97 -4.96
C GLY A 154 -12.51 -5.81 -5.55
N TYR A 155 -13.46 -5.14 -6.18
CA TYR A 155 -14.56 -5.79 -6.89
C TYR A 155 -14.38 -5.63 -8.40
N SER A 156 -14.82 -6.64 -9.16
CA SER A 156 -14.88 -6.53 -10.61
C SER A 156 -16.07 -5.66 -11.00
N LEU A 157 -15.85 -4.62 -11.82
CA LEU A 157 -16.93 -3.75 -12.30
C LEU A 157 -18.07 -4.56 -12.95
N GLU A 158 -17.72 -5.48 -13.86
CA GLU A 158 -18.68 -6.31 -14.59
C GLU A 158 -19.44 -7.29 -13.69
N ARG A 159 -18.76 -7.91 -12.72
CA ARG A 159 -19.35 -8.98 -11.90
C ARG A 159 -20.12 -8.43 -10.72
N ALA A 160 -19.69 -7.30 -10.14
CA ALA A 160 -20.30 -6.69 -8.97
C ALA A 160 -21.43 -5.73 -9.33
N PHE A 161 -21.38 -5.05 -10.48
CA PHE A 161 -22.37 -4.05 -10.88
C PHE A 161 -23.05 -4.44 -12.19
N ARG A 162 -24.37 -4.24 -12.29
CA ARG A 162 -25.16 -4.60 -13.47
C ARG A 162 -25.79 -3.38 -14.12
N GLY A 163 -25.83 -3.36 -15.45
CA GLY A 163 -26.57 -2.35 -16.21
C GLY A 163 -26.10 -0.92 -15.96
N GLN A 164 -27.03 -0.04 -15.57
CA GLN A 164 -26.74 1.39 -15.34
C GLN A 164 -25.81 1.64 -14.15
N ASP A 165 -25.77 0.74 -13.16
CA ASP A 165 -24.89 0.88 -12.00
C ASP A 165 -23.42 0.83 -12.41
N ALA A 166 -23.07 -0.04 -13.37
CA ALA A 166 -21.70 -0.11 -13.91
C ALA A 166 -21.28 1.18 -14.61
N VAL A 167 -22.20 1.91 -15.24
CA VAL A 167 -21.91 3.21 -15.87
C VAL A 167 -21.69 4.30 -14.81
N HIS A 168 -22.43 4.22 -13.70
CA HIS A 168 -22.32 5.19 -12.60
C HIS A 168 -21.06 5.00 -11.76
N VAL A 169 -20.63 3.75 -11.60
CA VAL A 169 -19.38 3.39 -10.91
C VAL A 169 -18.18 3.56 -11.85
N GLY A 170 -18.30 3.14 -13.11
CA GLY A 170 -17.25 3.21 -14.13
C GLY A 170 -16.75 4.62 -14.40
N GLY A 171 -15.47 4.74 -14.78
CA GLY A 171 -14.76 6.01 -15.01
C GLY A 171 -13.66 6.27 -13.98
N ARG A 172 -13.66 7.43 -13.32
CA ARG A 172 -12.59 7.85 -12.37
C ARG A 172 -12.49 7.01 -11.08
N ALA A 173 -13.46 6.15 -10.79
CA ALA A 173 -13.44 5.29 -9.61
C ALA A 173 -12.84 3.89 -9.87
N LEU A 174 -12.23 3.69 -11.05
CA LEU A 174 -11.45 2.50 -11.35
C LEU A 174 -10.08 2.58 -10.65
N ALA A 175 -9.62 1.47 -10.09
CA ALA A 175 -8.31 1.41 -9.44
C ALA A 175 -7.18 1.24 -10.47
N ASP A 176 -7.42 0.45 -11.51
CA ASP A 176 -6.47 0.06 -12.53
C ASP A 176 -7.16 -0.11 -13.90
N ASP A 177 -6.37 -0.47 -14.92
CA ASP A 177 -6.85 -0.80 -16.27
C ASP A 177 -7.52 -2.20 -16.36
N ALA A 178 -7.63 -2.92 -15.24
CA ALA A 178 -8.27 -4.24 -15.15
C ALA A 178 -9.74 -4.15 -14.66
N ASP A 179 -10.32 -2.95 -14.71
CA ASP A 179 -11.69 -2.64 -14.30
C ASP A 179 -11.98 -2.97 -12.83
N MET A 180 -10.97 -2.91 -11.96
CA MET A 180 -11.17 -3.02 -10.51
C MET A 180 -11.85 -1.77 -9.96
N VAL A 181 -12.86 -1.96 -9.12
CA VAL A 181 -13.56 -0.89 -8.40
C VAL A 181 -13.58 -1.14 -6.91
N TYR A 182 -13.58 -0.05 -6.14
CA TYR A 182 -13.57 -0.09 -4.67
C TYR A 182 -12.42 -0.97 -4.12
N PRO A 183 -11.15 -0.57 -4.33
CA PRO A 183 -10.01 -1.31 -3.79
C PRO A 183 -9.98 -1.18 -2.26
N PHE A 184 -10.06 -2.30 -1.55
CA PHE A 184 -10.24 -2.31 -0.10
C PHE A 184 -9.12 -3.03 0.67
N PHE A 185 -8.27 -3.78 -0.03
CA PHE A 185 -7.17 -4.51 0.59
C PHE A 185 -5.98 -4.63 -0.35
N LEU A 186 -4.78 -4.33 0.13
CA LEU A 186 -3.54 -4.48 -0.63
C LEU A 186 -2.42 -5.10 0.19
N ILE A 187 -1.48 -5.74 -0.48
CA ILE A 187 -0.32 -6.40 0.13
C ILE A 187 0.92 -6.00 -0.66
N GLU A 188 1.96 -5.59 0.07
CA GLU A 188 3.31 -5.43 -0.45
C GLU A 188 4.24 -6.47 0.20
N PHE A 189 5.04 -7.13 -0.61
CA PHE A 189 6.05 -8.08 -0.16
C PHE A 189 7.43 -7.42 -0.16
N THR A 190 8.29 -7.95 0.70
CA THR A 190 9.72 -7.64 0.69
C THR A 190 10.48 -8.92 0.94
N ASN A 191 11.72 -9.01 0.46
CA ASN A 191 12.64 -10.05 0.89
C ASN A 191 13.37 -9.66 2.19
N GLU A 192 14.20 -10.55 2.73
CA GLU A 192 14.99 -10.30 3.94
C GLU A 192 16.10 -9.25 3.77
N CYS A 193 16.56 -9.02 2.54
CA CYS A 193 17.60 -8.05 2.21
C CYS A 193 17.05 -6.65 1.92
N ASP A 194 15.77 -6.55 1.58
CA ASP A 194 15.06 -5.31 1.34
C ASP A 194 14.43 -4.77 2.64
N ASP A 195 14.38 -3.44 2.72
CA ASP A 195 13.95 -2.76 3.92
C ASP A 195 12.41 -2.74 3.99
N MET A 196 11.86 -3.32 5.06
CA MET A 196 10.44 -3.24 5.44
C MET A 196 9.90 -1.80 5.36
N TRP A 197 10.76 -0.80 5.56
CA TRP A 197 10.46 0.61 5.34
C TRP A 197 9.92 0.92 3.93
N VAL A 198 10.52 0.34 2.90
CA VAL A 198 10.18 0.57 1.49
C VAL A 198 8.80 0.00 1.20
N ALA A 199 8.59 -1.27 1.51
CA ALA A 199 7.29 -1.92 1.32
C ALA A 199 6.19 -1.27 2.19
N THR A 200 6.54 -0.73 3.36
CA THR A 200 5.62 0.12 4.14
C THR A 200 5.28 1.41 3.39
N ASN A 201 6.25 2.08 2.77
CA ASN A 201 6.02 3.32 2.03
C ASN A 201 5.18 3.11 0.77
N GLU A 202 5.38 1.98 0.09
CA GLU A 202 4.54 1.54 -1.03
C GLU A 202 3.11 1.29 -0.55
N CYS A 203 2.94 0.56 0.56
CA CYS A 203 1.64 0.38 1.23
C CYS A 203 0.95 1.72 1.53
N LEU A 204 1.66 2.69 2.10
CA LEU A 204 1.11 4.01 2.44
C LEU A 204 0.62 4.79 1.21
N GLY A 205 1.38 4.73 0.11
CA GLY A 205 0.98 5.37 -1.15
C GLY A 205 -0.18 4.64 -1.82
N GLY A 206 -0.14 3.31 -1.84
CA GLY A 206 -1.19 2.44 -2.34
C GLY A 206 -2.51 2.64 -1.62
N THR A 207 -2.51 2.58 -0.28
CA THR A 207 -3.76 2.71 0.48
C THR A 207 -4.31 4.12 0.42
N ALA A 208 -3.47 5.16 0.40
CA ALA A 208 -3.94 6.53 0.20
C ALA A 208 -4.60 6.72 -1.16
N THR A 209 -4.07 6.07 -2.21
CA THR A 209 -4.70 6.04 -3.54
C THR A 209 -6.03 5.29 -3.49
N CYS A 210 -6.10 4.15 -2.81
CA CYS A 210 -7.33 3.38 -2.63
C CYS A 210 -8.42 4.20 -1.91
N VAL A 211 -8.07 4.86 -0.80
CA VAL A 211 -8.96 5.77 -0.07
C VAL A 211 -9.46 6.87 -1.00
N ASN A 212 -8.58 7.48 -1.79
CA ASN A 212 -8.97 8.54 -2.72
C ASN A 212 -9.95 8.03 -3.81
N ILE A 213 -9.79 6.79 -4.28
CA ILE A 213 -10.73 6.15 -5.21
C ILE A 213 -12.10 5.95 -4.55
N ILE A 214 -12.12 5.43 -3.32
CA ILE A 214 -13.36 5.19 -2.59
C ILE A 214 -14.10 6.50 -2.32
N GLU A 215 -13.40 7.57 -1.94
CA GLU A 215 -14.00 8.90 -1.74
C GLU A 215 -14.60 9.45 -3.04
N GLN A 216 -13.91 9.28 -4.17
CA GLN A 216 -14.46 9.69 -5.47
C GLN A 216 -15.72 8.88 -5.82
N LEU A 217 -15.73 7.57 -5.55
CA LEU A 217 -16.90 6.73 -5.76
C LEU A 217 -18.06 7.21 -4.89
N LYS A 218 -17.81 7.43 -3.60
CA LYS A 218 -18.78 7.94 -2.64
C LYS A 218 -19.41 9.25 -3.09
N CYS A 219 -18.61 10.24 -3.52
CA CYS A 219 -19.13 11.50 -4.04
C CYS A 219 -20.07 11.31 -5.24
N ARG A 220 -19.82 10.31 -6.10
CA ARG A 220 -20.68 10.02 -7.27
C ARG A 220 -21.97 9.29 -6.91
N LEU A 221 -21.93 8.51 -5.83
CA LEU A 221 -23.07 7.72 -5.35
C LEU A 221 -23.90 8.46 -4.31
N TRP A 222 -23.40 9.58 -3.78
CA TRP A 222 -24.04 10.37 -2.73
C TRP A 222 -25.51 10.65 -3.05
N ASP A 223 -25.83 11.24 -4.19
CA ASP A 223 -27.22 11.57 -4.53
C ASP A 223 -28.08 10.38 -5.01
N LYS A 224 -27.52 9.15 -5.05
CA LYS A 224 -28.14 8.00 -5.74
C LYS A 224 -28.54 6.85 -4.83
N ILE A 225 -27.90 6.71 -3.68
CA ILE A 225 -28.17 5.62 -2.74
C ILE A 225 -28.79 6.24 -1.50
N PRO A 226 -29.91 5.74 -0.93
CA PRO A 226 -30.37 6.18 0.39
C PRO A 226 -29.29 5.86 1.42
N HIS A 227 -28.86 6.85 2.19
CA HIS A 227 -27.73 6.68 3.10
C HIS A 227 -28.07 7.02 4.53
N ASP A 228 -27.72 6.11 5.42
CA ASP A 228 -27.47 6.42 6.82
C ASP A 228 -26.10 7.10 6.89
N GLU A 229 -25.98 8.20 7.64
CA GLU A 229 -24.76 9.01 7.65
C GLU A 229 -23.54 8.12 7.99
N ASP A 230 -23.66 7.25 8.98
CA ASP A 230 -22.58 6.39 9.49
C ASP A 230 -22.06 5.32 8.50
N GLU A 231 -22.91 4.75 7.62
CA GLU A 231 -22.51 3.69 6.67
C GLU A 231 -21.69 4.23 5.50
N ILE A 232 -21.96 5.47 5.08
CA ILE A 232 -21.28 6.13 3.95
C ILE A 232 -19.91 6.70 4.34
N HIS A 233 -19.56 6.77 5.62
CA HIS A 233 -18.28 7.31 6.08
C HIS A 233 -17.11 6.34 6.04
N ASN A 234 -17.34 5.04 5.82
CA ASN A 234 -16.25 4.08 5.86
C ASN A 234 -15.49 4.01 4.53
N THR A 235 -14.46 4.84 4.41
CA THR A 235 -13.48 4.79 3.31
C THR A 235 -12.21 4.06 3.71
N ALA A 236 -12.27 3.27 4.79
CA ALA A 236 -11.09 2.61 5.30
C ALA A 236 -10.61 1.47 4.38
N VAL A 237 -9.30 1.39 4.22
CA VAL A 237 -8.60 0.40 3.42
C VAL A 237 -7.63 -0.34 4.32
N CYS A 238 -7.62 -1.66 4.25
CA CYS A 238 -6.65 -2.48 4.97
C CYS A 238 -5.39 -2.70 4.12
N SER A 239 -4.23 -2.86 4.75
CA SER A 239 -3.04 -3.30 4.03
C SER A 239 -2.13 -4.19 4.86
N LEU A 240 -1.32 -4.98 4.17
CA LEU A 240 -0.25 -5.79 4.74
C LEU A 240 1.09 -5.43 4.11
N THR A 241 2.12 -5.31 4.94
CA THR A 241 3.51 -5.38 4.49
C THR A 241 4.11 -6.69 5.01
N ILE A 242 4.65 -7.52 4.13
CA ILE A 242 5.08 -8.88 4.46
C ILE A 242 6.55 -9.11 4.08
N SER A 243 7.39 -9.40 5.07
CA SER A 243 8.72 -9.99 4.87
C SER A 243 8.69 -11.50 5.10
N PRO A 244 9.80 -12.23 4.88
CA PRO A 244 9.84 -13.67 5.14
C PRO A 244 9.51 -14.07 6.59
N THR A 245 9.73 -13.18 7.55
CA THR A 245 9.58 -13.48 8.97
C THR A 245 8.47 -12.70 9.66
N THR A 246 7.97 -11.61 9.07
CA THR A 246 7.04 -10.70 9.73
C THR A 246 6.00 -10.16 8.76
N ALA A 247 4.74 -10.11 9.18
CA ALA A 247 3.70 -9.33 8.53
C ALA A 247 3.23 -8.17 9.43
N LEU A 248 3.04 -6.99 8.84
CA LEU A 248 2.55 -5.78 9.49
C LEU A 248 1.18 -5.43 8.91
N PHE A 249 0.16 -5.39 9.76
CA PHE A 249 -1.23 -5.09 9.36
C PHE A 249 -1.60 -3.66 9.70
N TYR A 250 -2.07 -2.93 8.70
CA TYR A 250 -2.43 -1.54 8.79
C TYR A 250 -3.89 -1.31 8.39
N ILE A 251 -4.43 -0.19 8.88
CA ILE A 251 -5.67 0.39 8.38
C ILE A 251 -5.43 1.85 8.02
N THR A 252 -5.94 2.26 6.87
CA THR A 252 -5.85 3.62 6.33
C THR A 252 -7.25 4.19 6.14
N TRP A 253 -7.49 5.45 6.52
CA TRP A 253 -8.79 6.11 6.36
C TRP A 253 -8.62 7.61 6.10
N ARG A 254 -9.65 8.28 5.54
CA ARG A 254 -9.69 9.74 5.41
C ARG A 254 -10.47 10.36 6.55
N THR A 255 -10.01 11.51 7.03
CA THR A 255 -10.78 12.37 7.93
C THR A 255 -11.64 13.34 7.14
N TRP A 256 -12.59 13.98 7.84
CA TRP A 256 -13.38 15.08 7.28
C TRP A 256 -12.53 16.31 6.90
N GLU A 257 -11.33 16.45 7.45
CA GLU A 257 -10.35 17.51 7.14
C GLU A 257 -9.48 17.17 5.92
N ASP A 258 -9.93 16.23 5.08
CA ASP A 258 -9.22 15.81 3.88
C ASP A 258 -7.84 15.18 4.13
N THR A 259 -7.60 14.71 5.35
CA THR A 259 -6.33 14.11 5.77
C THR A 259 -6.44 12.60 5.77
N THR A 260 -5.48 11.92 5.15
CA THR A 260 -5.41 10.46 5.13
C THR A 260 -4.46 9.98 6.22
N TYR A 261 -4.95 9.12 7.10
CA TYR A 261 -4.17 8.52 8.18
C TYR A 261 -4.01 7.03 7.99
N THR A 262 -2.83 6.50 8.30
CA THR A 262 -2.57 5.07 8.39
C THR A 262 -2.10 4.68 9.78
N LYS A 263 -2.69 3.64 10.37
CA LYS A 263 -2.35 3.12 11.70
C LYS A 263 -1.89 1.67 11.58
N LEU A 264 -0.74 1.34 12.19
CA LEU A 264 -0.35 -0.05 12.45
C LEU A 264 -1.28 -0.63 13.52
N ILE A 265 -1.94 -1.73 13.19
CA ILE A 265 -2.91 -2.42 14.04
C ILE A 265 -2.28 -3.62 14.73
N ALA A 266 -1.51 -4.42 13.99
CA ALA A 266 -0.90 -5.64 14.51
C ALA A 266 0.39 -6.01 13.76
N THR A 267 1.25 -6.73 14.46
CA THR A 267 2.46 -7.35 13.92
C THR A 267 2.38 -8.85 14.15
N TYR A 268 2.65 -9.62 13.09
CA TYR A 268 2.55 -11.08 13.10
C TYR A 268 3.91 -11.70 12.75
N PRO A 269 4.62 -12.28 13.73
CA PRO A 269 5.74 -13.17 13.46
C PRO A 269 5.25 -14.40 12.70
N LEU A 270 5.77 -14.64 11.50
CA LEU A 270 5.28 -15.71 10.61
C LEU A 270 5.73 -17.11 11.05
N GLN A 271 6.76 -17.20 11.89
CA GLN A 271 7.25 -18.47 12.42
C GLN A 271 6.50 -18.94 13.67
N ASP A 272 5.64 -18.10 14.23
CA ASP A 272 4.77 -18.47 15.33
C ASP A 272 3.42 -18.94 14.79
N ALA A 273 3.08 -20.21 15.03
CA ALA A 273 1.87 -20.81 14.48
C ALA A 273 0.59 -20.09 14.94
N ALA A 274 0.54 -19.53 16.14
CA ALA A 274 -0.64 -18.81 16.62
C ALA A 274 -0.81 -17.47 15.88
N HIS A 275 0.29 -16.74 15.66
CA HIS A 275 0.27 -15.50 14.89
C HIS A 275 -0.02 -15.74 13.41
N TRP A 276 0.52 -16.81 12.83
CA TRP A 276 0.21 -17.23 11.46
C TRP A 276 -1.29 -17.50 11.27
N LEU A 277 -1.90 -18.26 12.18
CA LEU A 277 -3.33 -18.56 12.14
C LEU A 277 -4.17 -17.29 12.34
N CYS A 278 -3.75 -16.40 13.24
CA CYS A 278 -4.41 -15.11 13.46
C CYS A 278 -4.35 -14.23 12.20
N LEU A 279 -3.19 -14.13 11.55
CA LEU A 279 -3.03 -13.41 10.29
C LEU A 279 -3.92 -13.98 9.19
N ARG A 280 -3.94 -15.32 9.04
CA ARG A 280 -4.81 -16.00 8.07
C ARG A 280 -6.29 -15.66 8.33
N GLN A 281 -6.71 -15.65 9.57
CA GLN A 281 -8.08 -15.29 9.94
C GLN A 281 -8.39 -13.83 9.61
N VAL A 282 -7.47 -12.90 9.91
CA VAL A 282 -7.63 -11.47 9.56
C VAL A 282 -7.77 -11.29 8.05
N ILE A 283 -6.91 -11.91 7.25
CA ILE A 283 -6.97 -11.86 5.78
C ILE A 283 -8.32 -12.38 5.28
N GLN A 284 -8.79 -13.50 5.82
CA GLN A 284 -10.10 -14.06 5.45
C GLN A 284 -11.24 -13.12 5.83
N SER A 285 -11.22 -12.54 7.03
CA SER A 285 -12.26 -11.60 7.46
C SER A 285 -12.32 -10.34 6.59
N VAL A 286 -11.17 -9.87 6.09
CA VAL A 286 -11.11 -8.74 5.15
C VAL A 286 -11.67 -9.13 3.78
N LEU A 287 -11.37 -10.34 3.29
CA LEU A 287 -11.76 -10.78 1.94
C LEU A 287 -13.18 -11.34 1.84
N GLY A 288 -13.80 -11.74 2.95
CA GLY A 288 -15.17 -12.28 3.00
C GLY A 288 -15.26 -13.58 3.77
#